data_AF-A0A061IEP4-F1
#
_entry.id   AF-A0A061IEP4-F1
#
_cell.length_a   1.000
_cell.length_b   1.000
_cell.length_c   1.000
_cell.angle_alpha   90.00
_cell.angle_beta   90.00
_cell.angle_gamma   90.00
#
_symmetry.space_group_name_H-M   'P 1'
#
loop_
_entity.id
_entity.type
_entity.pdbx_description
1 polymer ?
#
loop_
_entity_poly.entity_id
_entity_poly.type
_entity_poly.pdbx_seq_one_letter_code
_entity_poly.pdbx_strand_id
1 'polypeptide(L)'
;MSRINKNVLLALLTLTSSAFLLFQLYYYKYYLSAKNGTGSSKSKGNRIGFDSTQWRAVKKFIMLTSSQNVPVFLIDPWILELINKNLEQVKNASQGSASDCRFLCVPRDFTAFALQYHLWKNEDGWFPIAENMGFQCLKIESKDPRLDGIDSLSGTEIPLHYVCKLATHAVHVVVFHERSGNYLWHGHLRLKGHMDRKFVPFRKLQFGRYPGAFDRPELQQVTIDGLDVLIPKDPGHFLEEVPHSRFIECRYKEARAFLQQYLDDNSVDAMAFRKRAKELLQLAAKTLNELGVPFWLSSGTCLGWYRQCSIIPYSKDVDLGIFIQDYKPDIILAFQNAGLPLKHKFGKVEDSLELSFQGKDDVKLDIFFFYEETDHMWNGGTQAKTGKKFKYLFPKFTLCWTEFVDMKVHVPCETVDYIEANYGKTWKIPVQTWDWKSSPPNVQPNGIWPISEWDEVIQLVEVLSYPAENESLSPESEEKLWKEEEEEEEEEEEEEEEKKKKKKKKKKKKKKKKKKKKKKKKKKKKKKKKKFIKRLKNLKQVGLGRKVRSRGQPGRHSDFLARASY
;
A
#
# COMPACT_ATOMS: atom_id res chain seq x y z
N MET A 1 42.07 -10.26 -40.57
CA MET A 1 40.62 -9.96 -40.52
C MET A 1 40.04 -10.13 -41.92
N SER A 2 39.10 -11.07 -42.09
CA SER A 2 38.50 -11.42 -43.38
C SER A 2 37.75 -10.23 -43.99
N ARG A 3 38.04 -9.88 -45.25
CA ARG A 3 37.32 -8.86 -46.02
C ARG A 3 35.89 -9.37 -46.26
N ILE A 4 34.93 -8.84 -45.52
CA ILE A 4 33.51 -9.14 -45.72
C ILE A 4 33.14 -8.74 -47.15
N ASN A 5 32.60 -9.69 -47.90
CA ASN A 5 32.21 -9.51 -49.30
C ASN A 5 31.10 -8.44 -49.38
N LYS A 6 31.38 -7.33 -50.08
CA LYS A 6 30.47 -6.18 -50.20
C LYS A 6 29.09 -6.57 -50.76
N ASN A 7 29.03 -7.62 -51.59
CA ASN A 7 27.77 -8.12 -52.14
C ASN A 7 26.91 -8.82 -51.08
N VAL A 8 27.55 -9.49 -50.13
CA VAL A 8 26.85 -10.14 -48.99
C VAL A 8 26.32 -9.08 -48.03
N LEU A 9 27.11 -8.03 -47.76
CA LEU A 9 26.66 -6.92 -46.92
C LEU A 9 25.48 -6.17 -47.58
N LEU A 10 25.56 -5.92 -48.88
CA LEU A 10 24.48 -5.27 -49.63
C LEU A 10 23.21 -6.12 -49.63
N ALA A 11 23.33 -7.44 -49.85
CA ALA A 11 22.20 -8.36 -49.79
C ALA A 11 21.57 -8.43 -48.39
N LEU A 12 22.38 -8.38 -47.34
CA LEU A 12 21.89 -8.37 -45.97
C LEU A 12 21.13 -7.07 -45.64
N LEU A 13 21.67 -5.93 -46.09
CA LEU A 13 21.04 -4.62 -45.90
C LEU A 13 19.73 -4.47 -46.68
N THR A 14 19.65 -5.00 -47.90
CA THR A 14 18.40 -4.99 -48.67
C THR A 14 17.34 -5.91 -48.06
N LEU A 15 17.74 -7.09 -47.55
CA LEU A 15 16.83 -7.99 -46.83
C LEU A 15 16.30 -7.38 -45.53
N THR A 16 17.16 -6.77 -44.72
CA THR A 16 16.74 -6.14 -43.46
C THR A 16 15.87 -4.92 -43.71
N SER A 17 16.19 -4.10 -44.71
CA SER A 17 15.37 -2.96 -45.12
C SER A 17 13.98 -3.40 -45.63
N SER A 18 13.93 -4.48 -46.42
CA SER A 18 12.66 -5.02 -46.94
C SER A 18 11.80 -5.62 -45.83
N ALA A 19 12.42 -6.33 -44.87
CA ALA A 19 11.71 -6.86 -43.70
C ALA A 19 11.18 -5.73 -42.80
N PHE A 20 11.94 -4.65 -42.63
CA PHE A 20 11.50 -3.48 -41.88
C PHE A 20 10.32 -2.76 -42.55
N LEU A 21 10.35 -2.60 -43.88
CA LEU A 21 9.24 -2.05 -44.65
C LEU A 21 7.97 -2.91 -44.54
N LEU A 22 8.10 -4.24 -44.61
CA LEU A 22 6.98 -5.16 -44.41
C LEU A 22 6.41 -5.06 -42.99
N PHE A 23 7.27 -4.92 -41.98
CA PHE A 23 6.85 -4.70 -40.60
C PHE A 23 6.13 -3.35 -40.44
N GLN A 24 6.63 -2.28 -41.05
CA GLN A 24 5.97 -0.97 -41.06
C GLN A 24 4.61 -1.00 -41.77
N LEU A 25 4.49 -1.71 -42.91
CA LEU A 25 3.22 -1.89 -43.62
C LEU A 25 2.24 -2.74 -42.82
N TYR A 26 2.71 -3.80 -42.17
CA TYR A 26 1.89 -4.62 -41.27
C TYR A 26 1.41 -3.80 -40.07
N TYR A 27 2.30 -3.05 -39.43
CA TYR A 27 1.97 -2.16 -38.33
C TYR A 27 1.00 -1.05 -38.76
N TYR A 28 1.19 -0.47 -39.94
CA TYR A 28 0.27 0.53 -40.48
C TYR A 28 -1.11 -0.05 -40.74
N LYS A 29 -1.20 -1.23 -41.39
CA LYS A 29 -2.47 -1.88 -41.72
C LYS A 29 -3.23 -2.39 -40.48
N TYR A 30 -2.53 -2.93 -39.48
CA TYR A 30 -3.19 -3.53 -38.32
C TYR A 30 -3.35 -2.59 -37.13
N TYR A 31 -2.45 -1.64 -36.93
CA TYR A 31 -2.46 -0.77 -35.75
C TYR A 31 -2.89 0.67 -36.07
N LEU A 32 -2.47 1.25 -37.21
CA LEU A 32 -2.82 2.63 -37.56
C LEU A 32 -4.12 2.73 -38.39
N SER A 33 -4.37 1.81 -39.32
CA SER A 33 -5.62 1.77 -40.08
C SER A 33 -6.83 1.41 -39.21
N ALA A 34 -6.62 0.69 -38.10
CA ALA A 34 -7.62 0.45 -37.07
C ALA A 34 -7.91 1.69 -36.20
N LYS A 35 -6.99 2.68 -36.21
CA LYS A 35 -7.14 3.95 -35.49
C LYS A 35 -7.63 5.11 -36.37
N ASN A 36 -7.35 5.08 -37.69
CA ASN A 36 -7.65 6.17 -38.63
C ASN A 36 -8.50 5.74 -39.85
N GLY A 37 -9.54 4.92 -39.64
CA GLY A 37 -10.54 4.57 -40.66
C GLY A 37 -11.70 5.57 -40.75
N THR A 38 -11.44 6.69 -41.43
CA THR A 38 -12.34 7.49 -42.31
C THR A 38 -13.77 7.84 -41.87
N GLY A 39 -14.00 9.15 -41.70
CA GLY A 39 -15.30 9.77 -41.85
C GLY A 39 -15.79 9.86 -43.30
N SER A 40 -17.09 10.19 -43.39
CA SER A 40 -17.84 10.63 -44.57
C SER A 40 -18.10 9.60 -45.68
N SER A 41 -19.11 8.76 -45.46
CA SER A 41 -20.02 8.37 -46.54
C SER A 41 -21.29 9.20 -46.41
N LYS A 42 -21.52 10.09 -47.38
CA LYS A 42 -22.83 10.72 -47.57
C LYS A 42 -23.82 9.63 -47.99
N SER A 43 -24.50 9.00 -47.04
CA SER A 43 -25.71 8.26 -47.33
C SER A 43 -26.90 9.22 -47.32
N LYS A 44 -27.61 9.24 -48.45
CA LYS A 44 -28.89 9.93 -48.62
C LYS A 44 -29.88 9.42 -47.57
N GLY A 45 -30.74 10.34 -47.13
CA GLY A 45 -31.58 10.21 -45.96
C GLY A 45 -32.39 8.91 -45.88
N ASN A 46 -32.27 8.28 -44.72
CA ASN A 46 -33.35 7.51 -44.10
C ASN A 46 -33.19 7.72 -42.59
N ARG A 47 -34.28 8.13 -41.91
CA ARG A 47 -34.34 8.26 -40.44
C ARG A 47 -34.22 6.86 -39.82
N ILE A 48 -33.00 6.39 -39.58
CA ILE A 48 -32.74 5.13 -38.87
C ILE A 48 -32.56 5.49 -37.40
N GLY A 49 -33.52 5.12 -36.56
CA GLY A 49 -33.41 5.26 -35.10
C GLY A 49 -32.15 4.55 -34.62
N PHE A 50 -31.39 5.22 -33.77
CA PHE A 50 -30.15 4.70 -33.23
C PHE A 50 -30.45 3.50 -32.30
N ASP A 51 -30.15 2.26 -32.72
CA ASP A 51 -30.54 1.02 -32.00
C ASP A 51 -29.41 -0.02 -31.98
N SER A 52 -28.24 0.39 -31.50
CA SER A 52 -27.14 -0.54 -31.21
C SER A 52 -27.51 -1.50 -30.07
N THR A 53 -26.95 -2.72 -30.06
CA THR A 53 -27.19 -3.69 -28.98
C THR A 53 -26.75 -3.17 -27.61
N GLN A 54 -25.68 -2.36 -27.57
CA GLN A 54 -25.15 -1.71 -26.37
C GLN A 54 -26.14 -0.69 -25.81
N TRP A 55 -26.57 0.25 -26.65
CA TRP A 55 -27.55 1.27 -26.25
C TRP A 55 -28.85 0.65 -25.75
N ARG A 56 -29.34 -0.40 -26.43
CA ARG A 56 -30.56 -1.12 -26.00
C ARG A 56 -30.39 -1.78 -24.63
N ALA A 57 -29.22 -2.35 -24.35
CA ALA A 57 -28.89 -2.92 -23.06
C ALA A 57 -28.83 -1.84 -21.96
N VAL A 58 -28.12 -0.73 -22.21
CA VAL A 58 -28.03 0.38 -21.24
C VAL A 58 -29.39 1.04 -21.00
N LYS A 59 -30.19 1.27 -22.05
CA LYS A 59 -31.56 1.78 -21.94
C LYS A 59 -32.43 0.88 -21.05
N LYS A 60 -32.46 -0.43 -21.32
CA LYS A 60 -33.22 -1.38 -20.49
C LYS A 60 -32.73 -1.40 -19.05
N PHE A 61 -31.42 -1.29 -18.82
CA PHE A 61 -30.83 -1.24 -17.49
C PHE A 61 -31.25 0.04 -16.74
N ILE A 62 -31.17 1.21 -17.37
CA ILE A 62 -31.61 2.48 -16.76
C ILE A 62 -33.11 2.46 -16.45
N MET A 63 -33.93 1.91 -17.37
CA MET A 63 -35.36 1.72 -17.11
C MET A 63 -35.61 0.81 -15.90
N LEU A 64 -34.88 -0.30 -15.81
CA LEU A 64 -34.95 -1.24 -14.69
C LEU A 64 -34.61 -0.54 -13.37
N THR A 65 -33.44 0.12 -13.29
CA THR A 65 -32.98 0.78 -12.06
C THR A 65 -33.89 1.94 -11.67
N SER A 66 -34.36 2.74 -12.63
CA SER A 66 -35.30 3.84 -12.38
C SER A 66 -36.65 3.32 -11.84
N SER A 67 -37.22 2.27 -12.45
CA SER A 67 -38.50 1.69 -12.02
C SER A 67 -38.46 1.08 -10.62
N GLN A 68 -37.28 0.64 -10.19
CA GLN A 68 -37.04 0.03 -8.87
C GLN A 68 -36.38 1.01 -7.88
N ASN A 69 -36.27 2.29 -8.26
CA ASN A 69 -35.62 3.35 -7.48
C ASN A 69 -34.23 2.96 -6.96
N VAL A 70 -33.43 2.31 -7.82
CA VAL A 70 -32.05 1.90 -7.55
C VAL A 70 -31.12 3.03 -7.98
N PRO A 71 -30.43 3.71 -7.05
CA PRO A 71 -29.65 4.90 -7.35
C PRO A 71 -28.29 4.52 -7.90
N VAL A 72 -28.23 4.42 -9.23
CA VAL A 72 -26.99 4.17 -9.97
C VAL A 72 -26.49 5.44 -10.65
N PHE A 73 -25.18 5.60 -10.73
CA PHE A 73 -24.53 6.67 -11.47
C PHE A 73 -23.43 6.14 -12.37
N LEU A 74 -23.21 6.77 -13.52
CA LEU A 74 -22.25 6.33 -14.51
C LEU A 74 -20.81 6.58 -14.03
N ILE A 75 -19.96 5.55 -14.10
CA ILE A 75 -18.54 5.62 -13.74
C ILE A 75 -17.62 5.12 -14.84
N ASP A 76 -18.15 4.81 -16.02
CA ASP A 76 -17.38 4.33 -17.15
C ASP A 76 -16.31 5.35 -17.55
N PRO A 77 -15.00 5.07 -17.38
CA PRO A 77 -13.97 6.08 -17.56
C PRO A 77 -13.95 6.67 -18.96
N TRP A 78 -14.23 5.86 -19.98
CA TRP A 78 -14.22 6.32 -21.37
C TRP A 78 -15.40 7.25 -21.66
N ILE A 79 -16.59 6.92 -21.15
CA ILE A 79 -17.77 7.78 -21.33
C ILE A 79 -17.60 9.08 -20.56
N LEU A 80 -17.15 8.99 -19.31
CA LEU A 80 -16.90 10.18 -18.49
C LEU A 80 -15.83 11.07 -19.13
N GLU A 81 -14.78 10.52 -19.75
CA GLU A 81 -13.77 11.32 -20.46
C GLU A 81 -14.38 12.09 -21.64
N LEU A 82 -15.27 11.45 -22.42
CA LEU A 82 -15.97 12.13 -23.51
C LEU A 82 -16.94 13.20 -23.03
N ILE A 83 -17.65 12.93 -21.93
CA ILE A 83 -18.53 13.91 -21.29
C ILE A 83 -17.71 15.08 -20.78
N ASN A 84 -16.58 14.83 -20.10
CA ASN A 84 -15.72 15.87 -19.55
C ASN A 84 -15.25 16.85 -20.64
N LYS A 85 -14.84 16.33 -21.81
CA LYS A 85 -14.43 17.15 -22.97
C LYS A 85 -15.55 18.01 -23.56
N ASN A 86 -16.82 17.66 -23.32
CA ASN A 86 -17.99 18.33 -23.90
C ASN A 86 -19.02 18.73 -22.83
N LEU A 87 -18.59 18.95 -21.58
CA LEU A 87 -19.48 18.98 -20.43
C LEU A 87 -20.55 20.07 -20.55
N GLU A 88 -20.18 21.26 -21.02
CA GLU A 88 -21.10 22.38 -21.22
C GLU A 88 -22.11 22.10 -22.34
N GLN A 89 -21.72 21.38 -23.40
CA GLN A 89 -22.67 20.98 -24.44
C GLN A 89 -23.64 19.92 -23.92
N VAL A 90 -23.16 18.99 -23.08
CA VAL A 90 -24.00 17.95 -22.47
C VAL A 90 -24.99 18.54 -21.47
N LYS A 91 -24.57 19.51 -20.65
CA LYS A 91 -25.46 20.23 -19.71
C LYS A 91 -26.52 21.05 -20.42
N ASN A 92 -26.14 21.73 -21.51
CA ASN A 92 -27.03 22.60 -22.27
C ASN A 92 -27.86 21.86 -23.34
N ALA A 93 -27.66 20.55 -23.51
CA ALA A 93 -28.45 19.72 -24.41
C ALA A 93 -29.86 19.52 -23.82
N SER A 94 -30.68 20.55 -23.88
CA SER A 94 -32.11 20.50 -23.60
C SER A 94 -32.82 19.76 -24.73
N GLN A 95 -32.88 18.43 -24.63
CA GLN A 95 -33.62 17.56 -25.55
C GLN A 95 -33.19 17.73 -27.03
N GLY A 96 -31.90 17.52 -27.31
CA GLY A 96 -31.43 17.39 -28.70
C GLY A 96 -32.08 16.19 -29.41
N SER A 97 -32.49 16.36 -30.67
CA SER A 97 -33.08 15.27 -31.46
C SER A 97 -32.20 14.04 -31.45
N ALA A 98 -32.79 12.87 -31.16
CA ALA A 98 -32.15 11.55 -31.04
C ALA A 98 -31.51 10.99 -32.33
N SER A 99 -31.03 11.84 -33.24
CA SER A 99 -30.57 11.44 -34.57
C SER A 99 -29.14 10.90 -34.59
N ASP A 100 -28.26 11.30 -33.65
CA ASP A 100 -26.88 10.81 -33.58
C ASP A 100 -26.49 10.44 -32.13
N CYS A 101 -26.41 9.14 -31.82
CA CYS A 101 -25.85 8.70 -30.54
C CYS A 101 -24.33 8.76 -30.55
N ARG A 102 -23.74 9.27 -29.46
CA ARG A 102 -22.31 9.58 -29.35
C ARG A 102 -21.60 8.83 -28.22
N PHE A 103 -22.30 8.44 -27.16
CA PHE A 103 -21.67 7.99 -25.91
C PHE A 103 -21.93 6.50 -25.61
N LEU A 104 -23.19 6.12 -25.39
CA LEU A 104 -23.66 4.85 -24.82
C LEU A 104 -23.75 3.71 -25.85
N CYS A 105 -23.50 4.03 -27.10
CA CYS A 105 -23.73 3.12 -28.21
C CYS A 105 -22.51 2.75 -29.02
N VAL A 106 -21.39 3.42 -28.74
CA VAL A 106 -20.13 3.10 -29.39
C VAL A 106 -19.77 1.66 -29.00
N PRO A 107 -19.49 0.77 -29.98
CA PRO A 107 -19.30 -0.65 -29.74
C PRO A 107 -18.27 -0.94 -28.64
N ARG A 108 -18.70 -1.67 -27.62
CA ARG A 108 -17.86 -2.12 -26.50
C ARG A 108 -18.48 -3.29 -25.76
N ASP A 109 -17.65 -3.95 -24.96
CA ASP A 109 -18.06 -5.10 -24.16
C ASP A 109 -18.87 -4.68 -22.92
N PHE A 110 -18.51 -3.55 -22.29
CA PHE A 110 -19.05 -3.13 -20.99
C PHE A 110 -19.45 -1.66 -20.91
N THR A 111 -20.45 -1.37 -20.07
CA THR A 111 -20.69 -0.03 -19.53
C THR A 111 -20.70 -0.12 -18.00
N ALA A 112 -19.93 0.73 -17.32
CA ALA A 112 -19.80 0.69 -15.86
C ALA A 112 -20.68 1.75 -15.15
N PHE A 113 -21.43 1.29 -14.15
CA PHE A 113 -22.18 2.13 -13.22
C PHE A 113 -21.73 1.85 -11.78
N ALA A 114 -21.82 2.84 -10.92
CA ALA A 114 -21.70 2.69 -9.48
C ALA A 114 -23.08 2.63 -8.84
N LEU A 115 -23.16 1.95 -7.70
CA LEU A 115 -24.32 1.91 -6.83
C LEU A 115 -23.88 2.23 -5.40
N GLN A 116 -24.51 3.19 -4.74
CA GLN A 116 -24.31 3.42 -3.31
C GLN A 116 -25.22 2.47 -2.53
N TYR A 117 -24.64 1.42 -1.94
CA TYR A 117 -25.40 0.30 -1.39
C TYR A 117 -26.40 0.71 -0.30
N HIS A 118 -26.03 1.67 0.55
CA HIS A 118 -26.87 2.13 1.65
C HIS A 118 -28.18 2.81 1.19
N LEU A 119 -28.24 3.27 -0.07
CA LEU A 119 -29.45 3.87 -0.65
C LEU A 119 -30.37 2.83 -1.30
N TRP A 120 -29.93 1.59 -1.47
CA TRP A 120 -30.71 0.54 -2.11
C TRP A 120 -31.53 -0.25 -1.10
N LYS A 121 -32.86 -0.16 -1.20
CA LYS A 121 -33.79 -0.72 -0.21
C LYS A 121 -34.28 -2.14 -0.49
N ASN A 122 -34.28 -2.59 -1.76
CA ASN A 122 -34.86 -3.88 -2.16
C ASN A 122 -34.00 -4.55 -3.23
N GLU A 123 -33.01 -5.33 -2.80
CA GLU A 123 -32.13 -6.09 -3.69
C GLU A 123 -32.83 -7.34 -4.26
N ASP A 124 -33.51 -8.12 -3.41
CA ASP A 124 -34.03 -9.45 -3.79
C ASP A 124 -35.10 -9.38 -4.89
N GLY A 125 -35.91 -8.33 -4.90
CA GLY A 125 -36.92 -8.11 -5.95
C GLY A 125 -36.34 -7.69 -7.30
N TRP A 126 -35.08 -7.24 -7.36
CA TRP A 126 -34.50 -6.64 -8.57
C TRP A 126 -34.10 -7.68 -9.61
N PHE A 127 -33.48 -8.78 -9.19
CA PHE A 127 -32.97 -9.82 -10.09
C PHE A 127 -34.06 -10.50 -10.92
N PRO A 128 -35.21 -10.93 -10.34
CA PRO A 128 -36.29 -11.52 -11.13
C PRO A 128 -36.83 -10.56 -12.21
N ILE A 129 -36.89 -9.25 -11.92
CA ILE A 129 -37.32 -8.23 -12.88
C ILE A 129 -36.27 -8.06 -13.99
N ALA A 130 -34.99 -8.03 -13.63
CA ALA A 130 -33.89 -7.98 -14.60
C ALA A 130 -33.94 -9.17 -15.58
N GLU A 131 -34.15 -10.38 -15.05
CA GLU A 131 -34.29 -11.61 -15.83
C GLU A 131 -35.50 -11.57 -16.76
N ASN A 132 -36.66 -11.10 -16.27
CA ASN A 132 -37.86 -10.88 -17.09
C ASN A 132 -37.64 -9.85 -18.21
N MET A 133 -36.74 -8.88 -18.01
CA MET A 133 -36.33 -7.93 -19.04
C MET A 133 -35.28 -8.50 -20.03
N GLY A 134 -34.82 -9.73 -19.81
CA GLY A 134 -33.91 -10.50 -20.64
C GLY A 134 -32.44 -10.48 -20.20
N PHE A 135 -32.12 -9.87 -19.05
CA PHE A 135 -30.76 -9.87 -18.54
C PHE A 135 -30.41 -11.23 -17.94
N GLN A 136 -29.17 -11.65 -18.15
CA GLN A 136 -28.52 -12.65 -17.32
C GLN A 136 -27.66 -11.88 -16.32
N CYS A 137 -27.89 -12.04 -15.02
CA CYS A 137 -27.17 -11.28 -14.00
C CYS A 137 -26.34 -12.20 -13.09
N LEU A 138 -25.18 -11.70 -12.69
CA LEU A 138 -24.26 -12.36 -11.77
C LEU A 138 -24.02 -11.46 -10.57
N LYS A 139 -24.34 -11.94 -9.36
CA LYS A 139 -23.97 -11.31 -8.08
C LYS A 139 -22.60 -11.82 -7.64
N ILE A 140 -21.72 -10.89 -7.28
CA ILE A 140 -20.39 -11.18 -6.76
C ILE A 140 -20.30 -10.56 -5.38
N GLU A 141 -20.13 -11.44 -4.39
CA GLU A 141 -20.14 -11.09 -2.97
C GLU A 141 -18.90 -11.64 -2.27
N SER A 142 -18.53 -11.02 -1.16
CA SER A 142 -17.48 -11.51 -0.28
C SER A 142 -17.73 -11.08 1.15
N LYS A 143 -16.95 -11.61 2.07
CA LYS A 143 -16.97 -11.17 3.47
C LYS A 143 -16.71 -9.66 3.56
N ASP A 144 -17.48 -8.98 4.41
CA ASP A 144 -17.34 -7.55 4.65
C ASP A 144 -16.06 -7.23 5.45
N PRO A 145 -15.01 -6.66 4.82
CA PRO A 145 -13.78 -6.35 5.52
C PRO A 145 -13.92 -5.17 6.48
N ARG A 146 -15.01 -4.38 6.40
CA ARG A 146 -15.26 -3.24 7.32
C ARG A 146 -15.62 -3.69 8.72
N LEU A 147 -16.12 -4.92 8.84
CA LEU A 147 -16.51 -5.53 10.11
C LEU A 147 -15.37 -6.37 10.71
N ASP A 148 -14.24 -6.48 10.02
CA ASP A 148 -13.04 -7.09 10.59
C ASP A 148 -12.38 -6.15 11.59
N GLY A 149 -11.99 -6.71 12.72
CA GLY A 149 -11.30 -6.03 13.79
C GLY A 149 -10.37 -6.99 14.55
N ILE A 150 -9.66 -6.46 15.54
CA ILE A 150 -8.77 -7.28 16.37
C ILE A 150 -9.56 -8.38 17.10
N ASP A 151 -10.79 -8.11 17.54
CA ASP A 151 -11.60 -9.06 18.34
C ASP A 151 -12.61 -9.87 17.52
N SER A 152 -13.05 -9.36 16.36
CA SER A 152 -14.05 -10.02 15.50
C SER A 152 -13.52 -10.13 14.07
N LEU A 153 -13.60 -11.31 13.45
CA LEU A 153 -13.45 -11.43 11.99
C LEU A 153 -14.82 -11.77 11.45
N SER A 154 -15.44 -10.87 10.71
CA SER A 154 -16.84 -11.04 10.31
C SER A 154 -17.01 -12.16 9.28
N GLY A 155 -18.19 -12.75 9.30
CA GLY A 155 -18.64 -13.74 8.32
C GLY A 155 -19.68 -13.21 7.34
N THR A 156 -20.19 -11.99 7.54
CA THR A 156 -21.29 -11.45 6.73
C THR A 156 -20.81 -11.20 5.31
N GLU A 157 -21.46 -11.85 4.34
CA GLU A 157 -21.21 -11.55 2.92
C GLU A 157 -21.98 -10.29 2.51
N ILE A 158 -21.29 -9.39 1.82
CA ILE A 158 -21.85 -8.20 1.19
C ILE A 158 -21.67 -8.26 -0.32
N PRO A 159 -22.60 -7.70 -1.09
CA PRO A 159 -22.40 -7.56 -2.53
C PRO A 159 -21.31 -6.54 -2.82
N LEU A 160 -20.45 -6.88 -3.78
CA LEU A 160 -19.33 -6.04 -4.22
C LEU A 160 -19.50 -5.61 -5.68
N HIS A 161 -20.01 -6.52 -6.52
CA HIS A 161 -20.27 -6.22 -7.92
C HIS A 161 -21.47 -6.99 -8.44
N TYR A 162 -22.19 -6.39 -9.38
CA TYR A 162 -23.14 -7.07 -10.24
C TYR A 162 -22.69 -6.97 -11.69
N VAL A 163 -22.87 -8.04 -12.46
CA VAL A 163 -22.62 -8.03 -13.90
C VAL A 163 -23.86 -8.54 -14.60
N CYS A 164 -24.54 -7.68 -15.35
CA CYS A 164 -25.77 -8.00 -16.04
C CYS A 164 -25.58 -7.92 -17.56
N LYS A 165 -25.73 -9.04 -18.23
CA LYS A 165 -25.51 -9.22 -19.66
C LYS A 165 -26.83 -9.27 -20.41
N LEU A 166 -26.92 -8.52 -21.50
CA LEU A 166 -28.01 -8.61 -22.47
C LEU A 166 -27.42 -8.75 -23.87
N ALA A 167 -27.73 -9.86 -24.54
CA ALA A 167 -27.11 -10.25 -25.81
C ALA A 167 -25.56 -10.23 -25.71
N THR A 168 -24.92 -9.27 -26.40
CA THR A 168 -23.45 -9.16 -26.48
C THR A 168 -22.85 -8.10 -25.56
N HIS A 169 -23.67 -7.28 -24.89
CA HIS A 169 -23.19 -6.19 -24.03
C HIS A 169 -23.47 -6.50 -22.55
N ALA A 170 -22.56 -6.09 -21.66
CA ALA A 170 -22.72 -6.26 -20.23
C ALA A 170 -22.66 -4.92 -19.48
N VAL A 171 -23.55 -4.74 -18.52
CA VAL A 171 -23.49 -3.64 -17.56
C VAL A 171 -22.78 -4.14 -16.31
N HIS A 172 -21.71 -3.44 -15.93
CA HIS A 172 -20.97 -3.70 -14.69
C HIS A 172 -21.40 -2.70 -13.63
N VAL A 173 -22.06 -3.16 -12.57
CA VAL A 173 -22.44 -2.35 -11.42
C VAL A 173 -21.42 -2.57 -10.31
N VAL A 174 -20.69 -1.52 -9.95
CA VAL A 174 -19.72 -1.49 -8.86
C VAL A 174 -20.42 -1.02 -7.60
N VAL A 175 -20.42 -1.85 -6.56
CA VAL A 175 -21.12 -1.54 -5.31
C VAL A 175 -20.18 -0.78 -4.39
N PHE A 176 -20.53 0.47 -4.15
CA PHE A 176 -19.85 1.36 -3.23
C PHE A 176 -20.50 1.32 -1.84
N HIS A 177 -19.65 1.22 -0.84
CA HIS A 177 -19.98 1.16 0.57
C HIS A 177 -19.33 2.34 1.29
N GLU A 178 -20.05 2.95 2.21
CA GLU A 178 -19.49 4.03 3.05
C GLU A 178 -18.58 3.47 4.14
N ARG A 179 -17.60 4.28 4.53
CA ARG A 179 -16.65 4.01 5.62
C ARG A 179 -16.44 5.22 6.53
N SER A 180 -15.90 5.00 7.73
CA SER A 180 -15.82 5.99 8.81
C SER A 180 -15.01 7.24 8.45
N GLY A 181 -14.06 7.13 7.52
CA GLY A 181 -13.28 8.26 7.01
C GLY A 181 -13.99 9.17 6.00
N ASN A 182 -15.32 9.09 5.86
CA ASN A 182 -16.13 9.88 4.91
C ASN A 182 -15.73 9.71 3.44
N TYR A 183 -15.55 8.47 3.00
CA TYR A 183 -15.23 8.12 1.62
C TYR A 183 -16.04 6.89 1.17
N LEU A 184 -16.04 6.65 -0.14
CA LEU A 184 -16.69 5.50 -0.75
C LEU A 184 -15.66 4.42 -1.06
N TRP A 185 -15.95 3.18 -0.66
CA TRP A 185 -15.11 2.01 -0.91
C TRP A 185 -15.83 0.99 -1.77
N HIS A 186 -15.12 0.37 -2.72
CA HIS A 186 -15.60 -0.83 -3.41
C HIS A 186 -14.63 -2.00 -3.24
N GLY A 187 -15.16 -3.22 -3.26
CA GLY A 187 -14.39 -4.43 -3.04
C GLY A 187 -13.64 -4.94 -4.28
N HIS A 188 -12.92 -6.05 -4.07
CA HIS A 188 -12.28 -6.83 -5.13
C HIS A 188 -13.29 -7.81 -5.74
N LEU A 189 -13.39 -7.83 -7.06
CA LEU A 189 -14.11 -8.84 -7.81
C LEU A 189 -13.32 -10.17 -7.83
N ARG A 190 -13.68 -11.10 -6.93
CA ARG A 190 -13.13 -12.47 -6.91
C ARG A 190 -14.21 -13.50 -7.20
N LEU A 191 -14.06 -14.21 -8.32
CA LEU A 191 -14.98 -15.28 -8.68
C LEU A 191 -14.78 -16.51 -7.78
N LYS A 192 -15.86 -16.97 -7.14
CA LYS A 192 -15.92 -18.25 -6.43
C LYS A 192 -15.71 -19.41 -7.42
N GLY A 193 -15.21 -20.56 -6.94
CA GLY A 193 -14.76 -21.67 -7.81
C GLY A 193 -15.84 -22.27 -8.73
N HIS A 194 -17.11 -22.16 -8.36
CA HIS A 194 -18.26 -22.67 -9.11
C HIS A 194 -18.82 -21.68 -10.14
N MET A 195 -18.33 -20.43 -10.18
CA MET A 195 -18.87 -19.39 -11.07
C MET A 195 -18.33 -19.55 -12.49
N ASP A 196 -19.16 -19.26 -13.50
CA ASP A 196 -18.75 -19.31 -14.90
C ASP A 196 -17.78 -18.16 -15.24
N ARG A 197 -16.51 -18.52 -15.45
CA ARG A 197 -15.44 -17.60 -15.83
C ARG A 197 -15.56 -17.09 -17.28
N LYS A 198 -16.43 -17.68 -18.10
CA LYS A 198 -16.70 -17.29 -19.50
C LYS A 198 -17.95 -16.42 -19.65
N PHE A 199 -18.66 -16.16 -18.55
CA PHE A 199 -19.90 -15.35 -18.56
C PHE A 199 -19.70 -14.01 -19.30
N VAL A 200 -18.61 -13.32 -18.96
CA VAL A 200 -18.08 -12.13 -19.63
C VAL A 200 -16.54 -12.16 -19.63
N PRO A 201 -15.85 -11.37 -20.47
CA PRO A 201 -14.39 -11.23 -20.39
C PRO A 201 -13.97 -10.38 -19.16
N PHE A 202 -14.06 -10.94 -17.95
CA PHE A 202 -13.81 -10.25 -16.67
C PHE A 202 -12.51 -9.44 -16.61
N ARG A 203 -11.45 -9.87 -17.32
CA ARG A 203 -10.16 -9.17 -17.37
C ARG A 203 -10.23 -7.78 -18.03
N LYS A 204 -11.29 -7.50 -18.79
CA LYS A 204 -11.54 -6.21 -19.46
C LYS A 204 -12.42 -5.27 -18.63
N LEU A 205 -12.93 -5.70 -17.46
CA LEU A 205 -13.64 -4.81 -16.55
C LEU A 205 -12.69 -3.73 -16.03
N GLN A 206 -13.18 -2.49 -15.99
CA GLN A 206 -12.37 -1.35 -15.55
C GLN A 206 -12.20 -1.32 -14.03
N PHE A 207 -13.15 -1.91 -13.29
CA PHE A 207 -13.16 -1.94 -11.83
C PHE A 207 -13.12 -3.39 -11.29
N GLY A 208 -12.69 -3.53 -10.04
CA GLY A 208 -12.71 -4.80 -9.31
C GLY A 208 -11.42 -5.62 -9.37
N ARG A 209 -10.39 -5.19 -10.12
CA ARG A 209 -9.05 -5.81 -10.04
C ARG A 209 -8.41 -5.67 -8.67
N TYR A 210 -8.63 -4.52 -8.03
CA TYR A 210 -8.27 -4.22 -6.66
C TYR A 210 -9.49 -3.59 -5.97
N PRO A 211 -9.60 -3.67 -4.63
CA PRO A 211 -10.47 -2.75 -3.90
C PRO A 211 -10.06 -1.30 -4.18
N GLY A 212 -11.02 -0.39 -4.12
CA GLY A 212 -10.79 1.02 -4.41
C GLY A 212 -11.47 1.94 -3.41
N ALA A 213 -10.88 3.10 -3.17
CA ALA A 213 -11.43 4.18 -2.36
C ALA A 213 -11.47 5.48 -3.16
N PHE A 214 -12.57 6.20 -3.04
CA PHE A 214 -12.88 7.44 -3.75
C PHE A 214 -13.48 8.44 -2.78
N ASP A 215 -13.22 9.72 -2.99
CA ASP A 215 -14.00 10.77 -2.36
C ASP A 215 -15.48 10.64 -2.73
N ARG A 216 -16.37 11.13 -1.86
CA ARG A 216 -17.81 11.09 -2.14
C ARG A 216 -18.13 12.13 -3.21
N PRO A 217 -18.49 11.73 -4.45
CA PRO A 217 -18.78 12.70 -5.49
C PRO A 217 -20.16 13.31 -5.24
N GLU A 218 -20.28 14.62 -5.46
CA GLU A 218 -21.58 15.21 -5.75
C GLU A 218 -22.07 14.67 -7.11
N LEU A 219 -23.35 14.33 -7.20
CA LEU A 219 -23.94 13.80 -8.43
C LEU A 219 -24.80 14.85 -9.12
N GLN A 220 -24.80 14.84 -10.44
CA GLN A 220 -25.71 15.64 -11.28
C GLN A 220 -26.38 14.75 -12.32
N GLN A 221 -27.62 15.07 -12.66
CA GLN A 221 -28.33 14.40 -13.74
C GLN A 221 -28.01 15.08 -15.08
N VAL A 222 -27.72 14.29 -16.10
CA VAL A 222 -27.55 14.73 -17.48
C VAL A 222 -28.31 13.81 -18.43
N THR A 223 -28.69 14.33 -19.60
CA THR A 223 -29.29 13.53 -20.66
C THR A 223 -28.25 13.27 -21.75
N ILE A 224 -27.83 12.01 -21.90
CA ILE A 224 -26.91 11.58 -22.97
C ILE A 224 -27.58 10.53 -23.84
N ASP A 225 -27.49 10.68 -25.17
CA ASP A 225 -28.10 9.76 -26.14
C ASP A 225 -29.59 9.45 -25.87
N GLY A 226 -30.33 10.46 -25.38
CA GLY A 226 -31.75 10.36 -25.04
C GLY A 226 -32.05 9.59 -23.74
N LEU A 227 -31.05 9.35 -22.90
CA LEU A 227 -31.19 8.66 -21.62
C LEU A 227 -30.73 9.57 -20.48
N ASP A 228 -31.57 9.69 -19.45
CA ASP A 228 -31.23 10.41 -18.23
C ASP A 228 -30.33 9.54 -17.34
N VAL A 229 -29.16 10.07 -17.00
CA VAL A 229 -28.15 9.38 -16.18
C VAL A 229 -27.59 10.30 -15.11
N LEU A 230 -27.31 9.75 -13.94
CA LEU A 230 -26.51 10.44 -12.92
C LEU A 230 -25.03 10.28 -13.26
N ILE A 231 -24.25 11.34 -13.10
CA ILE A 231 -22.79 11.35 -13.25
C ILE A 231 -22.17 12.13 -12.08
N PRO A 232 -20.87 11.93 -11.78
CA PRO A 232 -20.13 12.86 -10.93
C PRO A 232 -20.23 14.29 -11.48
N LYS A 233 -20.44 15.27 -10.59
CA LYS A 233 -20.52 16.70 -10.93
C LYS A 233 -19.21 17.21 -11.51
N ASP A 234 -18.10 16.68 -11.03
CA ASP A 234 -16.76 16.83 -11.60
C ASP A 234 -16.26 15.48 -12.14
N PRO A 235 -16.51 15.17 -13.43
CA PRO A 235 -16.00 13.96 -14.06
C PRO A 235 -14.47 13.94 -14.13
N GLY A 236 -13.81 15.09 -14.21
CA GLY A 236 -12.35 15.21 -14.28
C GLY A 236 -11.70 14.68 -13.00
N HIS A 237 -12.13 15.19 -11.85
CA HIS A 237 -11.65 14.72 -10.55
C HIS A 237 -11.87 13.22 -10.35
N PHE A 238 -13.07 12.71 -10.67
CA PHE A 238 -13.35 11.27 -10.55
C PHE A 238 -12.40 10.43 -11.42
N LEU A 239 -12.13 10.87 -12.66
CA LEU A 239 -11.20 10.19 -13.57
C LEU A 239 -9.76 10.22 -13.08
N GLU A 240 -9.33 11.32 -12.46
CA GLU A 240 -8.01 11.45 -11.83
C GLU A 240 -7.86 10.49 -10.64
N GLU A 241 -8.93 10.25 -9.87
CA GLU A 241 -8.91 9.31 -8.75
C GLU A 241 -8.80 7.84 -9.21
N VAL A 242 -9.40 7.44 -10.34
CA VAL A 242 -9.45 6.04 -10.80
C VAL A 242 -8.08 5.32 -10.75
N PRO A 243 -7.00 5.82 -11.38
CA PRO A 243 -5.69 5.15 -11.34
C PRO A 243 -5.04 5.10 -9.95
N HIS A 244 -5.41 6.02 -9.06
CA HIS A 244 -4.87 6.16 -7.70
C HIS A 244 -5.79 5.58 -6.61
N SER A 245 -6.94 5.03 -7.00
CA SER A 245 -7.99 4.57 -6.07
C SER A 245 -7.62 3.32 -5.28
N ARG A 246 -6.55 2.59 -5.64
CA ARG A 246 -6.23 1.27 -5.08
C ARG A 246 -6.19 1.31 -3.55
N PHE A 247 -6.97 0.42 -2.94
CA PHE A 247 -7.12 0.35 -1.48
C PHE A 247 -6.52 -0.94 -0.91
N ILE A 248 -5.85 -0.83 0.23
CA ILE A 248 -5.27 -1.94 1.00
C ILE A 248 -5.92 -1.98 2.38
N GLU A 249 -6.52 -3.12 2.72
CA GLU A 249 -7.04 -3.35 4.07
C GLU A 249 -5.91 -3.54 5.08
N CYS A 250 -6.19 -3.17 6.33
CA CYS A 250 -5.37 -3.67 7.41
C CYS A 250 -5.48 -5.20 7.51
N ARG A 251 -4.37 -5.84 7.88
CA ARG A 251 -4.28 -7.30 8.00
C ARG A 251 -4.70 -7.77 9.39
N TYR A 252 -5.99 -7.63 9.71
CA TYR A 252 -6.52 -7.92 11.05
C TYR A 252 -6.22 -9.35 11.53
N LYS A 253 -6.25 -10.34 10.63
CA LYS A 253 -5.92 -11.74 10.98
C LYS A 253 -4.46 -11.87 11.45
N GLU A 254 -3.52 -11.28 10.72
CA GLU A 254 -2.10 -11.27 11.05
C GLU A 254 -1.82 -10.41 12.29
N ALA A 255 -2.49 -9.27 12.43
CA ALA A 255 -2.39 -8.40 13.58
C ALA A 255 -2.86 -9.11 14.86
N ARG A 256 -4.00 -9.83 14.81
CA ARG A 256 -4.47 -10.67 15.92
C ARG A 256 -3.44 -11.72 16.31
N ALA A 257 -2.86 -12.43 15.33
CA ALA A 257 -1.82 -13.42 15.60
C ALA A 257 -0.57 -12.79 16.25
N PHE A 258 -0.20 -11.57 15.83
CA PHE A 258 0.87 -10.80 16.44
C PHE A 258 0.55 -10.43 17.90
N LEU A 259 -0.65 -9.91 18.18
CA LEU A 259 -1.06 -9.49 19.53
C LEU A 259 -1.27 -10.67 20.50
N GLN A 260 -1.57 -11.87 19.99
CA GLN A 260 -1.57 -13.10 20.79
C GLN A 260 -0.16 -13.49 21.25
N GLN A 261 0.88 -13.15 20.49
CA GLN A 261 2.26 -13.46 20.81
C GLN A 261 2.94 -12.32 21.61
N TYR A 262 2.58 -11.08 21.29
CA TYR A 262 3.13 -9.86 21.88
C TYR A 262 1.95 -9.05 22.43
N LEU A 263 1.68 -9.22 23.72
CA LEU A 263 0.54 -8.58 24.39
C LEU A 263 0.53 -7.09 24.13
N ASP A 264 -0.66 -6.57 23.82
CA ASP A 264 -0.85 -5.15 23.62
C ASP A 264 -0.66 -4.39 24.94
N ASP A 265 -0.08 -3.19 24.84
CA ASP A 265 0.05 -2.30 26.00
C ASP A 265 -1.21 -1.46 26.13
N ASN A 266 -2.05 -1.83 27.10
CA ASN A 266 -3.29 -1.14 27.44
C ASN A 266 -3.16 -0.34 28.75
N SER A 267 -1.94 0.04 29.13
CA SER A 267 -1.74 1.01 30.22
C SER A 267 -2.42 2.34 29.89
N VAL A 268 -2.71 3.11 30.93
CA VAL A 268 -3.33 4.45 30.80
C VAL A 268 -2.48 5.34 29.90
N ASP A 269 -1.15 5.31 30.07
CA ASP A 269 -0.20 6.09 29.27
C ASP A 269 -0.21 5.65 27.79
N ALA A 270 -0.22 4.35 27.53
CA ALA A 270 -0.29 3.83 26.17
C ALA A 270 -1.62 4.20 25.48
N MET A 271 -2.74 4.15 26.19
CA MET A 271 -4.04 4.58 25.67
C MET A 271 -4.06 6.10 25.41
N ALA A 272 -3.54 6.90 26.35
CA ALA A 272 -3.44 8.34 26.21
C ALA A 272 -2.55 8.73 25.02
N PHE A 273 -1.41 8.06 24.85
CA PHE A 273 -0.53 8.25 23.70
C PHE A 273 -1.25 7.94 22.38
N ARG A 274 -1.91 6.77 22.26
CA ARG A 274 -2.65 6.42 21.04
C ARG A 274 -3.74 7.44 20.70
N LYS A 275 -4.45 7.94 21.72
CA LYS A 275 -5.46 8.98 21.55
C LYS A 275 -4.83 10.26 20.99
N ARG A 276 -3.75 10.75 21.60
CA ARG A 276 -3.05 11.97 21.13
C ARG A 276 -2.44 11.81 19.75
N ALA A 277 -1.81 10.68 19.48
CA ALA A 277 -1.26 10.38 18.17
C ALA A 277 -2.35 10.30 17.08
N LYS A 278 -3.54 9.75 17.40
CA LYS A 278 -4.71 9.81 16.51
C LYS A 278 -5.15 11.25 16.24
N GLU A 279 -5.31 12.06 17.28
CA GLU A 279 -5.70 13.47 17.15
C GLU A 279 -4.68 14.29 16.34
N LEU A 280 -3.39 14.05 16.58
CA LEU A 280 -2.29 14.67 15.84
C LEU A 280 -2.30 14.27 14.36
N LEU A 281 -2.48 12.98 14.07
CA LEU A 281 -2.59 12.49 12.70
C LEU A 281 -3.82 13.05 11.97
N GLN A 282 -4.96 13.20 12.67
CA GLN A 282 -6.18 13.84 12.12
C GLN A 282 -5.92 15.30 11.75
N LEU A 283 -5.27 16.05 12.63
CA LEU A 283 -4.93 17.44 12.36
C LEU A 283 -3.95 17.56 11.20
N ALA A 284 -2.88 16.77 11.20
CA ALA A 284 -1.89 16.76 10.13
C ALA A 284 -2.48 16.39 8.76
N ALA A 285 -3.33 15.35 8.73
CA ALA A 285 -4.03 14.93 7.53
C ALA A 285 -4.93 16.05 6.99
N LYS A 286 -5.70 16.71 7.86
CA LYS A 286 -6.54 17.85 7.48
C LYS A 286 -5.70 18.99 6.88
N THR A 287 -4.63 19.40 7.56
CA THR A 287 -3.75 20.49 7.12
C THR A 287 -3.10 20.19 5.76
N LEU A 288 -2.59 18.97 5.55
CA LEU A 288 -1.98 18.58 4.28
C LEU A 288 -3.00 18.45 3.15
N ASN A 289 -4.21 17.95 3.44
CA ASN A 289 -5.30 17.86 2.46
C ASN A 289 -5.79 19.25 2.01
N GLU A 290 -5.92 20.21 2.93
CA GLU A 290 -6.28 21.60 2.61
C GLU A 290 -5.21 22.28 1.74
N LEU A 291 -3.94 21.92 1.94
CA LEU A 291 -2.85 22.35 1.06
C LEU A 291 -2.79 21.58 -0.27
N GLY A 292 -3.54 20.49 -0.44
CA GLY A 292 -3.41 19.60 -1.59
C GLY A 292 -2.01 18.99 -1.72
N VAL A 293 -1.42 18.55 -0.60
CA VAL A 293 -0.12 17.87 -0.54
C VAL A 293 -0.33 16.39 -0.23
N PRO A 294 -0.09 15.48 -1.19
CA PRO A 294 -0.16 14.05 -0.94
C PRO A 294 0.86 13.61 0.11
N PHE A 295 0.40 12.79 1.05
CA PHE A 295 1.23 12.22 2.11
C PHE A 295 0.83 10.78 2.40
N TRP A 296 1.72 10.04 3.05
CA TRP A 296 1.46 8.66 3.51
C TRP A 296 1.98 8.42 4.93
N LEU A 297 1.47 7.36 5.57
CA LEU A 297 2.01 6.89 6.84
C LEU A 297 3.43 6.35 6.63
N SER A 298 4.40 6.93 7.31
CA SER A 298 5.82 6.58 7.20
C SER A 298 6.31 5.82 8.44
N SER A 299 7.55 5.34 8.41
CA SER A 299 8.30 4.84 9.58
C SER A 299 7.49 4.04 10.61
N GLY A 300 7.43 4.47 11.87
CA GLY A 300 6.83 3.72 12.98
C GLY A 300 5.31 3.65 12.85
N THR A 301 4.72 4.71 12.32
CA THR A 301 3.29 4.83 12.07
C THR A 301 2.81 3.81 11.02
N CYS A 302 3.53 3.69 9.90
CA CYS A 302 3.29 2.67 8.86
C CYS A 302 3.43 1.24 9.39
N LEU A 303 4.49 1.00 10.18
CA LEU A 303 4.71 -0.30 10.81
C LEU A 303 3.58 -0.67 11.76
N GLY A 304 3.09 0.29 12.56
CA GLY A 304 1.96 0.11 13.46
C GLY A 304 0.70 -0.34 12.73
N TRP A 305 0.32 0.42 11.69
CA TRP A 305 -0.78 0.05 10.80
C TRP A 305 -0.60 -1.36 10.25
N TYR A 306 0.52 -1.66 9.60
CA TYR A 306 0.67 -2.93 8.89
C TYR A 306 0.84 -4.17 9.80
N ARG A 307 1.49 -4.00 10.96
CA ARG A 307 1.83 -5.10 11.87
C ARG A 307 0.72 -5.42 12.84
N GLN A 308 0.05 -4.40 13.38
CA GLN A 308 -0.86 -4.55 14.52
C GLN A 308 -2.19 -3.78 14.37
N CYS A 309 -2.47 -3.21 13.18
CA CYS A 309 -3.68 -2.41 12.92
C CYS A 309 -3.94 -1.31 13.96
N SER A 310 -2.87 -0.75 14.53
CA SER A 310 -2.94 0.24 15.61
C SER A 310 -1.64 1.02 15.72
N ILE A 311 -1.67 2.14 16.42
CA ILE A 311 -0.48 2.94 16.74
C ILE A 311 0.40 2.14 17.71
N ILE A 312 1.73 2.14 17.47
CA ILE A 312 2.69 1.48 18.35
C ILE A 312 2.83 2.33 19.63
N PRO A 313 2.45 1.84 20.82
CA PRO A 313 2.30 2.67 22.01
C PRO A 313 3.61 3.29 22.54
N TYR A 314 4.76 2.75 22.13
CA TYR A 314 6.09 3.22 22.54
C TYR A 314 6.87 3.93 21.42
N SER A 315 6.21 4.32 20.32
CA SER A 315 6.87 5.08 19.23
C SER A 315 7.18 6.52 19.62
N LYS A 316 6.37 7.13 20.51
CA LYS A 316 6.46 8.52 20.99
C LYS A 316 6.15 9.61 19.94
N ASP A 317 6.09 9.27 18.66
CA ASP A 317 5.86 10.19 17.55
C ASP A 317 4.80 9.67 16.55
N VAL A 318 4.42 10.55 15.63
CA VAL A 318 3.66 10.23 14.41
C VAL A 318 4.56 10.57 13.22
N ASP A 319 4.70 9.64 12.29
CA ASP A 319 5.58 9.76 11.14
C ASP A 319 4.78 9.83 9.84
N LEU A 320 5.02 10.86 9.04
CA LEU A 320 4.49 11.02 7.69
C LEU A 320 5.63 11.08 6.66
N GLY A 321 5.30 10.67 5.45
CA GLY A 321 6.16 10.81 4.28
C GLY A 321 5.50 11.70 3.24
N ILE A 322 6.31 12.52 2.57
CA ILE A 322 5.90 13.37 1.44
C ILE A 322 6.95 13.21 0.34
N PHE A 323 6.53 13.12 -0.93
CA PHE A 323 7.50 13.18 -2.02
C PHE A 323 8.01 14.60 -2.15
N ILE A 324 9.32 14.77 -2.34
CA ILE A 324 9.91 16.12 -2.38
C ILE A 324 9.34 16.97 -3.54
N GLN A 325 8.91 16.34 -4.63
CA GLN A 325 8.25 17.02 -5.75
C GLN A 325 6.89 17.65 -5.38
N ASP A 326 6.27 17.17 -4.29
CA ASP A 326 5.01 17.67 -3.76
C ASP A 326 5.22 18.67 -2.61
N TYR A 327 6.46 19.01 -2.28
CA TYR A 327 6.78 20.03 -1.27
C TYR A 327 6.18 21.38 -1.65
N LYS A 328 5.56 22.04 -0.67
CA LYS A 328 5.10 23.42 -0.77
C LYS A 328 5.74 24.26 0.34
N PRO A 329 6.22 25.48 0.05
CA PRO A 329 6.82 26.35 1.06
C PRO A 329 5.85 26.69 2.20
N ASP A 330 4.55 26.70 1.93
CA ASP A 330 3.50 27.04 2.89
C ASP A 330 3.23 25.96 3.96
N ILE A 331 3.84 24.76 3.84
CA ILE A 331 3.63 23.66 4.80
C ILE A 331 3.88 24.13 6.23
N ILE A 332 5.01 24.79 6.50
CA ILE A 332 5.38 25.22 7.85
C ILE A 332 4.32 26.19 8.41
N LEU A 333 3.94 27.20 7.62
CA LEU A 333 2.96 28.20 8.02
C LEU A 333 1.57 27.57 8.25
N ALA A 334 1.15 26.63 7.40
CA ALA A 334 -0.14 25.95 7.54
C ALA A 334 -0.21 25.13 8.83
N PHE A 335 0.86 24.40 9.18
CA PHE A 335 0.94 23.67 10.44
C PHE A 335 0.96 24.61 11.65
N GLN A 336 1.71 25.71 11.60
CA GLN A 336 1.70 26.74 12.65
C GLN A 336 0.29 27.33 12.86
N ASN A 337 -0.40 27.68 11.78
CA ASN A 337 -1.78 28.20 11.82
C ASN A 337 -2.78 27.16 12.34
N ALA A 338 -2.51 25.86 12.12
CA ALA A 338 -3.29 24.77 12.65
C ALA A 338 -3.00 24.48 14.15
N GLY A 339 -2.09 25.22 14.78
CA GLY A 339 -1.71 25.06 16.18
C GLY A 339 -0.61 24.02 16.42
N LEU A 340 0.17 23.69 15.39
CA LEU A 340 1.33 22.81 15.46
C LEU A 340 2.60 23.62 15.17
N PRO A 341 3.25 24.21 16.18
CA PRO A 341 4.46 24.99 15.97
C PRO A 341 5.60 24.11 15.46
N LEU A 342 6.43 24.68 14.59
CA LEU A 342 7.66 24.05 14.12
C LEU A 342 8.57 23.79 15.32
N LYS A 343 9.03 22.55 15.47
CA LYS A 343 10.02 22.13 16.47
C LYS A 343 11.41 22.07 15.85
N HIS A 344 11.54 21.41 14.70
CA HIS A 344 12.80 21.31 13.97
C HIS A 344 12.60 21.46 12.47
N LYS A 345 13.58 22.08 11.81
CA LYS A 345 13.76 21.97 10.36
C LYS A 345 15.20 21.55 10.10
N PHE A 346 15.36 20.43 9.41
CA PHE A 346 16.66 19.93 8.99
C PHE A 346 16.78 19.85 7.48
N GLY A 347 17.98 20.11 6.95
CA GLY A 347 18.32 19.98 5.54
C GLY A 347 17.72 21.06 4.63
N LYS A 348 17.79 20.80 3.32
CA LYS A 348 17.30 21.66 2.23
C LYS A 348 16.32 20.89 1.35
N VAL A 349 15.52 21.61 0.57
CA VAL A 349 14.55 20.99 -0.36
C VAL A 349 15.24 20.03 -1.33
N GLU A 350 16.47 20.31 -1.71
CA GLU A 350 17.28 19.48 -2.61
C GLU A 350 18.07 18.37 -1.90
N ASP A 351 18.17 18.40 -0.57
CA ASP A 351 18.98 17.43 0.19
C ASP A 351 18.53 17.29 1.66
N SER A 352 18.00 16.11 1.98
CA SER A 352 17.77 15.65 3.34
C SER A 352 16.79 16.49 4.17
N LEU A 353 15.80 17.12 3.53
CA LEU A 353 14.72 17.85 4.22
C LEU A 353 13.94 16.96 5.21
N GLU A 354 13.76 17.47 6.43
CA GLU A 354 12.90 16.92 7.48
C GLU A 354 12.24 18.08 8.23
N LEU A 355 10.94 17.96 8.51
CA LEU A 355 10.19 18.92 9.31
C LEU A 355 9.56 18.20 10.51
N SER A 356 9.83 18.71 11.71
CA SER A 356 9.20 18.23 12.93
C SER A 356 8.31 19.30 13.52
N PHE A 357 7.11 18.93 13.95
CA PHE A 357 6.15 19.83 14.61
C PHE A 357 5.81 19.32 16.01
N GLN A 358 5.63 20.25 16.94
CA GLN A 358 5.28 19.95 18.32
C GLN A 358 3.76 19.78 18.44
N GLY A 359 3.31 18.57 18.76
CA GLY A 359 1.94 18.30 19.17
C GLY A 359 1.74 18.48 20.68
N LYS A 360 0.51 18.22 21.14
CA LYS A 360 0.16 18.28 22.58
C LYS A 360 0.86 17.19 23.39
N ASP A 361 1.13 17.49 24.67
CA ASP A 361 1.76 16.58 25.65
C ASP A 361 3.00 15.85 25.11
N ASP A 362 3.87 16.60 24.43
CA ASP A 362 5.13 16.12 23.85
C ASP A 362 5.04 15.04 22.76
N VAL A 363 3.86 14.83 22.15
CA VAL A 363 3.75 13.96 20.96
C VAL A 363 4.20 14.73 19.74
N LYS A 364 5.30 14.29 19.12
CA LYS A 364 5.90 14.94 17.94
C LYS A 364 5.31 14.40 16.64
N LEU A 365 5.14 15.27 15.65
CA LEU A 365 4.90 14.90 14.25
C LEU A 365 6.19 15.06 13.48
N ASP A 366 6.67 14.00 12.84
CA ASP A 366 7.81 14.04 11.91
C ASP A 366 7.34 13.85 10.48
N ILE A 367 7.79 14.73 9.59
CA ILE A 367 7.55 14.67 8.15
C ILE A 367 8.90 14.46 7.45
N PHE A 368 9.06 13.29 6.86
CA PHE A 368 10.24 12.92 6.08
C PHE A 368 9.97 13.13 4.59
N PHE A 369 10.88 13.81 3.90
CA PHE A 369 10.78 14.01 2.46
C PHE A 369 11.53 12.93 1.69
N PHE A 370 10.87 12.36 0.68
CA PHE A 370 11.40 11.29 -0.14
C PHE A 370 11.78 11.79 -1.53
N TYR A 371 12.99 11.41 -1.93
CA TYR A 371 13.64 11.76 -3.18
C TYR A 371 13.67 10.52 -4.07
N GLU A 372 13.29 10.72 -5.33
CA GLU A 372 13.18 9.66 -6.30
C GLU A 372 14.47 9.57 -7.14
N GLU A 373 15.11 8.40 -7.17
CA GLU A 373 16.29 8.10 -7.99
C GLU A 373 15.94 7.09 -9.09
N THR A 374 16.87 6.69 -9.96
CA THR A 374 16.51 5.78 -11.08
C THR A 374 15.97 4.41 -10.60
N ASP A 375 16.59 3.82 -9.58
CA ASP A 375 16.33 2.44 -9.12
C ASP A 375 15.81 2.34 -7.69
N HIS A 376 15.79 3.44 -6.94
CA HIS A 376 15.40 3.48 -5.54
C HIS A 376 14.73 4.82 -5.18
N MET A 377 14.27 4.90 -3.94
CA MET A 377 13.89 6.15 -3.27
C MET A 377 14.71 6.31 -2.00
N TRP A 378 14.80 7.52 -1.49
CA TRP A 378 15.44 7.76 -0.22
C TRP A 378 14.86 8.93 0.55
N ASN A 379 14.98 8.92 1.88
CA ASN A 379 14.81 10.11 2.71
C ASN A 379 16.10 10.38 3.50
N GLY A 380 16.28 11.63 3.92
CA GLY A 380 17.45 12.05 4.68
C GLY A 380 17.21 12.03 6.20
N GLY A 381 18.29 12.21 6.94
CA GLY A 381 18.26 12.54 8.37
C GLY A 381 19.53 13.31 8.75
N THR A 382 19.41 14.27 9.67
CA THR A 382 20.52 15.13 10.10
C THR A 382 20.74 15.00 11.61
N GLN A 383 21.99 14.76 12.01
CA GLN A 383 22.38 14.78 13.42
C GLN A 383 22.80 16.20 13.82
N ALA A 384 21.90 16.95 14.46
CA ALA A 384 22.08 18.36 14.83
C ALA A 384 23.45 18.67 15.44
N LYS A 385 23.84 17.98 16.53
CA LYS A 385 25.11 18.23 17.26
C LYS A 385 26.39 18.11 16.42
N THR A 386 26.36 17.41 15.28
CA THR A 386 27.57 17.12 14.49
C THR A 386 27.48 17.50 13.02
N GLY A 387 26.30 17.94 12.56
CA GLY A 387 25.98 18.15 11.15
C GLY A 387 26.05 16.89 10.26
N LYS A 388 26.23 15.68 10.83
CA LYS A 388 26.29 14.43 10.04
C LYS A 388 24.95 14.14 9.37
N LYS A 389 25.03 13.78 8.10
CA LYS A 389 23.88 13.40 7.28
C LYS A 389 23.77 11.89 7.16
N PHE A 390 22.55 11.41 7.02
CA PHE A 390 22.21 10.02 6.80
C PHE A 390 21.21 9.90 5.66
N LYS A 391 21.27 8.80 4.92
CA LYS A 391 20.39 8.45 3.81
C LYS A 391 19.76 7.10 4.07
N TYR A 392 18.44 7.01 4.01
CA TYR A 392 17.67 5.78 4.16
C TYR A 392 17.23 5.31 2.79
N LEU A 393 17.70 4.14 2.33
CA LEU A 393 17.37 3.64 0.99
C LEU A 393 16.12 2.76 1.01
N PHE A 394 15.22 2.97 0.05
CA PHE A 394 14.00 2.19 -0.14
C PHE A 394 13.91 1.69 -1.58
N PRO A 395 13.41 0.47 -1.81
CA PRO A 395 12.91 0.09 -3.11
C PRO A 395 11.84 1.07 -3.60
N LYS A 396 11.64 1.16 -4.91
CA LYS A 396 10.52 1.92 -5.49
C LYS A 396 9.19 1.41 -4.95
N PHE A 397 8.31 2.34 -4.60
CA PHE A 397 6.94 2.06 -4.22
C PHE A 397 5.98 3.06 -4.88
N THR A 398 4.71 2.68 -4.99
CA THR A 398 3.62 3.60 -5.29
C THR A 398 2.75 3.82 -4.05
N LEU A 399 1.80 4.75 -4.10
CA LEU A 399 0.87 5.00 -3.01
C LEU A 399 -0.47 4.30 -3.21
N CYS A 400 -1.00 3.73 -2.13
CA CYS A 400 -2.31 3.09 -2.06
C CYS A 400 -3.07 3.72 -0.90
N TRP A 401 -4.39 3.84 -1.03
CA TRP A 401 -5.26 4.20 0.09
C TRP A 401 -5.35 3.07 1.11
N THR A 402 -5.53 3.44 2.37
CA THR A 402 -5.94 2.55 3.46
C THR A 402 -6.85 3.33 4.41
N GLU A 403 -7.51 2.59 5.29
CA GLU A 403 -8.06 3.14 6.53
C GLU A 403 -7.08 2.92 7.67
N PHE A 404 -6.85 3.95 8.47
CA PHE A 404 -6.11 3.85 9.73
C PHE A 404 -6.71 4.81 10.75
N VAL A 405 -7.03 4.29 11.94
CA VAL A 405 -7.66 5.07 13.04
C VAL A 405 -8.79 5.99 12.56
N ASP A 406 -9.71 5.43 11.75
CA ASP A 406 -10.89 6.09 11.16
C ASP A 406 -10.59 7.17 10.10
N MET A 407 -9.41 7.15 9.48
CA MET A 407 -9.04 8.09 8.42
C MET A 407 -8.67 7.37 7.13
N LYS A 408 -9.07 7.96 6.00
CA LYS A 408 -8.53 7.62 4.66
C LYS A 408 -7.16 8.27 4.51
N VAL A 409 -6.10 7.47 4.44
CA VAL A 409 -4.70 7.92 4.31
C VAL A 409 -3.93 7.04 3.35
N HIS A 410 -2.81 7.53 2.80
CA HIS A 410 -1.96 6.68 1.96
C HIS A 410 -0.97 5.84 2.76
N VAL A 411 -0.55 4.76 2.13
CA VAL A 411 0.57 3.89 2.51
C VAL A 411 1.33 3.46 1.26
N PRO A 412 2.60 3.04 1.37
CA PRO A 412 3.29 2.39 0.26
C PRO A 412 2.55 1.12 -0.16
N CYS A 413 2.19 0.99 -1.44
CA CYS A 413 1.55 -0.21 -1.99
C CYS A 413 2.42 -1.46 -1.80
N GLU A 414 3.73 -1.31 -2.00
CA GLU A 414 4.78 -2.30 -1.75
C GLU A 414 5.15 -2.32 -0.25
N THR A 415 4.13 -2.39 0.61
CA THR A 415 4.27 -2.17 2.05
C THR A 415 5.33 -3.05 2.72
N VAL A 416 5.40 -4.33 2.32
CA VAL A 416 6.37 -5.27 2.89
C VAL A 416 7.79 -4.86 2.56
N ASP A 417 8.05 -4.47 1.31
CA ASP A 417 9.40 -4.10 0.86
C ASP A 417 9.84 -2.79 1.53
N TYR A 418 8.92 -1.83 1.66
CA TYR A 418 9.14 -0.59 2.41
C TYR A 418 9.48 -0.86 3.89
N ILE A 419 8.67 -1.67 4.58
CA ILE A 419 8.88 -2.01 6.00
C ILE A 419 10.16 -2.84 6.19
N GLU A 420 10.44 -3.79 5.31
CA GLU A 420 11.64 -4.62 5.40
C GLU A 420 12.91 -3.84 5.11
N ALA A 421 12.86 -2.81 4.27
CA ALA A 421 13.97 -1.89 4.09
C ALA A 421 14.28 -1.14 5.40
N ASN A 422 13.25 -0.60 6.08
CA ASN A 422 13.46 0.23 7.27
C ASN A 422 13.74 -0.58 8.55
N TYR A 423 13.15 -1.77 8.69
CA TYR A 423 13.19 -2.56 9.94
C TYR A 423 13.86 -3.93 9.81
N GLY A 424 14.24 -4.33 8.59
CA GLY A 424 14.85 -5.63 8.30
C GLY A 424 13.87 -6.79 8.36
N LYS A 425 14.32 -7.98 7.95
CA LYS A 425 13.49 -9.22 7.85
C LYS A 425 12.81 -9.67 9.15
N THR A 426 13.20 -9.10 10.29
CA THR A 426 12.65 -9.41 11.62
C THR A 426 11.69 -8.34 12.15
N TRP A 427 11.18 -7.43 11.32
CA TRP A 427 10.26 -6.34 11.66
C TRP A 427 9.01 -6.76 12.46
N LYS A 428 8.61 -8.04 12.36
CA LYS A 428 7.53 -8.64 13.16
C LYS A 428 7.86 -8.78 14.64
N ILE A 429 9.13 -8.72 15.03
CA ILE A 429 9.56 -8.81 16.42
C ILE A 429 9.62 -7.38 16.98
N PRO A 430 8.87 -7.06 18.06
CA PRO A 430 8.93 -5.74 18.69
C PRO A 430 10.34 -5.38 19.17
N VAL A 431 10.73 -4.13 18.90
CA VAL A 431 11.99 -3.54 19.38
C VAL A 431 11.66 -2.19 20.00
N GLN A 432 11.92 -2.04 21.30
CA GLN A 432 11.64 -0.80 22.05
C GLN A 432 12.86 0.13 22.18
N THR A 433 14.06 -0.39 21.91
CA THR A 433 15.28 0.42 21.88
C THR A 433 15.71 0.57 20.43
N TRP A 434 15.50 1.76 19.87
CA TRP A 434 15.79 2.06 18.48
C TRP A 434 16.74 3.25 18.40
N ASP A 435 17.81 3.09 17.64
CA ASP A 435 18.74 4.17 17.31
C ASP A 435 18.59 4.46 15.81
N TRP A 436 17.95 5.58 15.47
CA TRP A 436 17.55 5.93 14.10
C TRP A 436 18.74 5.95 13.12
N LYS A 437 19.94 6.28 13.58
CA LYS A 437 21.17 6.35 12.77
C LYS A 437 21.93 5.02 12.63
N SER A 438 21.54 3.96 13.35
CA SER A 438 22.30 2.69 13.35
C SER A 438 21.49 1.40 13.37
N SER A 439 20.21 1.47 13.76
CA SER A 439 19.31 0.31 13.85
C SER A 439 18.65 -0.04 12.52
N PRO A 440 18.16 0.93 11.71
CA PRO A 440 17.63 0.65 10.38
C PRO A 440 18.70 0.01 9.49
N PRO A 441 18.44 -1.12 8.79
CA PRO A 441 19.44 -1.76 7.96
C PRO A 441 19.68 -1.02 6.63
N ASN A 442 18.81 -0.08 6.28
CA ASN A 442 18.90 0.74 5.07
C ASN A 442 19.56 2.11 5.27
N VAL A 443 19.99 2.45 6.49
CA VAL A 443 20.66 3.73 6.77
C VAL A 443 22.12 3.70 6.34
N GLN A 444 22.56 4.78 5.70
CA GLN A 444 23.95 4.98 5.26
C GLN A 444 24.40 6.40 5.61
N PRO A 445 25.69 6.62 5.96
CA PRO A 445 26.24 7.97 6.06
C PRO A 445 26.14 8.71 4.72
N ASN A 446 25.77 9.99 4.74
CA ASN A 446 25.56 10.83 3.56
C ASN A 446 26.42 12.11 3.59
N GLY A 447 27.56 12.08 4.30
CA GLY A 447 28.44 13.23 4.47
C GLY A 447 28.10 14.08 5.70
N ILE A 448 28.54 15.34 5.70
CA ILE A 448 28.41 16.31 6.80
C ILE A 448 28.04 17.66 6.19
N TRP A 449 27.14 18.40 6.82
CA TRP A 449 26.84 19.79 6.44
C TRP A 449 28.04 20.71 6.69
N PRO A 450 28.43 21.57 5.74
CA PRO A 450 29.43 22.61 5.97
C PRO A 450 29.01 23.51 7.14
N ILE A 451 29.94 23.86 8.02
CA ILE A 451 29.66 24.68 9.23
C ILE A 451 28.99 26.01 8.86
N SER A 452 29.40 26.61 7.73
CA SER A 452 28.81 27.86 7.21
C SER A 452 27.32 27.76 6.85
N GLU A 453 26.76 26.56 6.75
CA GLU A 453 25.35 26.32 6.40
C GLU A 453 24.50 25.89 7.61
N TRP A 454 25.10 25.72 8.80
CA TRP A 454 24.40 25.14 9.96
C TRP A 454 23.16 25.92 10.37
N ASP A 455 23.23 27.25 10.40
CA ASP A 455 22.09 28.12 10.75
C ASP A 455 20.89 27.93 9.79
N GLU A 456 21.16 27.55 8.53
CA GLU A 456 20.13 27.32 7.52
C GLU A 456 19.53 25.90 7.61
N VAL A 457 20.40 24.89 7.76
CA VAL A 457 20.05 23.47 7.62
C VAL A 457 19.84 22.73 8.93
N ILE A 458 20.12 23.37 10.07
CA ILE A 458 19.92 22.84 11.42
C ILE A 458 19.18 23.90 12.24
N GLN A 459 17.87 23.96 12.08
CA GLN A 459 17.02 24.88 12.83
C GLN A 459 16.32 24.13 13.95
N LEU A 460 16.72 24.41 15.18
CA LEU A 460 16.05 23.96 16.40
C LEU A 460 15.24 25.15 16.93
N VAL A 461 13.91 25.01 16.95
CA VAL A 461 13.03 26.04 17.45
C VAL A 461 12.60 25.65 18.85
N GLU A 462 12.99 26.44 19.85
CA GLU A 462 12.44 26.32 21.19
C GLU A 462 10.96 26.66 21.14
N VAL A 463 10.11 25.66 21.36
CA VAL A 463 8.70 25.88 21.60
C VAL A 463 8.57 26.24 23.07
N LEU A 464 8.67 27.53 23.39
CA LEU A 464 8.37 28.01 24.74
C LEU A 464 6.95 27.56 25.10
N SER A 465 6.85 26.56 25.99
CA SER A 465 5.57 26.16 26.56
C SER A 465 5.11 27.28 27.48
N TYR A 466 4.41 28.28 26.95
CA TYR A 466 3.84 29.36 27.76
C TYR A 466 2.97 28.76 28.88
N PRO A 467 3.38 28.88 30.16
CA PRO A 467 2.43 28.81 31.24
C PRO A 467 1.62 30.11 31.20
N ALA A 468 0.33 30.03 31.52
CA ALA A 468 -0.41 31.24 31.82
C ALA A 468 0.25 31.97 33.00
N GLU A 469 0.42 33.28 32.84
CA GLU A 469 0.78 34.31 33.82
C GLU A 469 2.27 34.68 34.01
N ASN A 470 2.54 35.94 33.64
CA ASN A 470 3.62 36.86 34.01
C ASN A 470 4.72 36.40 34.98
N GLU A 471 5.94 36.25 34.48
CA GLU A 471 7.15 36.95 34.98
C GLU A 471 8.29 36.79 33.96
N SER A 472 8.91 37.89 33.54
CA SER A 472 10.07 37.85 32.63
C SER A 472 11.33 37.42 33.41
N LEU A 473 11.86 36.25 33.09
CA LEU A 473 13.16 35.79 33.58
C LEU A 473 14.32 36.49 32.85
N SER A 474 15.44 36.71 33.55
CA SER A 474 16.59 37.44 33.02
C SER A 474 17.57 36.53 32.25
N PRO A 475 18.39 37.06 31.32
CA PRO A 475 19.32 36.26 30.51
C PRO A 475 20.33 35.40 31.30
N GLU A 476 20.64 35.77 32.54
CA GLU A 476 21.53 34.98 33.41
C GLU A 476 20.87 33.69 33.93
N SER A 477 19.53 33.64 33.97
CA SER A 477 18.79 32.43 34.32
C SER A 477 18.64 31.46 33.14
N GLU A 478 18.67 31.96 31.90
CA GLU A 478 18.73 31.14 30.68
C GLU A 478 20.10 30.43 30.58
N GLU A 479 21.22 31.15 30.72
CA GLU A 479 22.56 30.53 30.63
C GLU A 479 22.81 29.47 31.73
N LYS A 480 22.13 29.58 32.87
CA LYS A 480 22.21 28.62 33.97
C LYS A 480 21.39 27.36 33.70
N LEU A 481 20.21 27.49 33.10
CA LEU A 481 19.37 26.36 32.71
C LEU A 481 20.03 25.54 31.59
N TRP A 482 20.66 26.20 30.63
CA TRP A 482 21.43 25.54 29.56
C TRP A 482 22.62 24.73 30.10
N LYS A 483 23.30 25.22 31.15
CA LYS A 483 24.38 24.48 31.81
C LYS A 483 23.87 23.29 32.62
N GLU A 484 22.71 23.42 33.26
CA GLU A 484 22.08 22.31 33.99
C GLU A 484 21.59 21.21 33.02
N GLU A 485 21.06 21.57 31.84
CA GLU A 485 20.71 20.59 30.79
C GLU A 485 21.94 19.95 30.13
N GLU A 486 23.04 20.69 29.93
CA GLU A 486 24.32 20.14 29.47
C GLU A 486 24.88 19.10 30.45
N GLU A 487 24.81 19.36 31.76
CA GLU A 487 25.26 18.42 32.79
C GLU A 487 24.37 17.16 32.85
N GLU A 488 23.04 17.29 32.73
CA GLU A 488 22.13 16.13 32.70
C GLU A 488 22.33 15.26 31.45
N GLU A 489 22.54 15.85 30.27
CA GLU A 489 22.82 15.09 29.04
C GLU A 489 24.18 14.39 29.08
N GLU A 490 25.22 15.01 29.65
CA GLU A 490 26.53 14.38 29.85
C GLU A 490 26.43 13.19 30.82
N GLU A 491 25.67 13.32 31.92
CA GLU A 491 25.44 12.23 32.86
C GLU A 491 24.69 11.05 32.19
N GLU A 492 23.68 11.32 31.35
CA GLU A 492 22.98 10.28 30.61
C GLU A 492 23.89 9.56 29.59
N GLU A 493 24.73 10.30 28.86
CA GLU A 493 25.70 9.73 27.91
C GLU A 493 26.74 8.85 28.62
N GLU A 494 27.27 9.30 29.76
CA GLU A 494 28.20 8.51 30.58
C GLU A 494 27.53 7.23 31.10
N GLU A 495 26.30 7.32 31.59
CA GLU A 495 25.54 6.17 32.09
C GLU A 495 25.26 5.16 30.96
N GLU A 496 24.96 5.65 29.75
CA GLU A 496 24.72 4.81 28.58
C GLU A 496 26.02 4.13 28.10
N GLU A 497 27.15 4.85 28.12
CA GLU A 497 28.47 4.31 27.80
C GLU A 497 28.91 3.25 28.83
N GLU A 498 28.61 3.46 30.11
CA GLU A 498 28.87 2.52 31.19
C GLU A 498 27.98 1.26 31.05
N LYS A 499 26.70 1.44 30.71
CA LYS A 499 25.76 0.35 30.37
C LYS A 499 26.26 -0.44 29.15
N LYS A 500 26.79 0.22 28.11
CA LYS A 500 27.43 -0.42 26.93
C LYS A 500 28.69 -1.20 27.33
N LYS A 501 29.57 -0.64 28.19
CA LYS A 501 30.76 -1.31 28.74
C LYS A 501 30.38 -2.55 29.58
N LYS A 502 29.37 -2.44 30.46
CA LYS A 502 28.80 -3.55 31.27
C LYS A 502 28.21 -4.66 30.37
N LYS A 503 27.45 -4.31 29.31
CA LYS A 503 26.92 -5.27 28.31
C LYS A 503 28.04 -5.99 27.53
N LYS A 504 29.08 -5.28 27.07
CA LYS A 504 30.27 -5.86 26.41
C LYS A 504 30.99 -6.87 27.34
N LYS A 505 31.18 -6.54 28.64
CA LYS A 505 31.75 -7.44 29.66
C LYS A 505 30.86 -8.69 29.86
N LYS A 506 29.53 -8.56 29.96
CA LYS A 506 28.59 -9.70 30.06
C LYS A 506 28.63 -10.60 28.81
N LYS A 507 28.66 -10.04 27.58
CA LYS A 507 28.82 -10.80 26.32
C LYS A 507 30.15 -11.57 26.27
N LYS A 508 31.28 -10.96 26.68
CA LYS A 508 32.60 -11.64 26.79
C LYS A 508 32.57 -12.80 27.80
N LYS A 509 31.96 -12.62 28.98
CA LYS A 509 31.77 -13.69 29.99
C LYS A 509 30.90 -14.84 29.45
N LYS A 510 29.78 -14.55 28.76
CA LYS A 510 28.93 -15.57 28.11
C LYS A 510 29.68 -16.34 27.00
N LYS A 511 30.48 -15.66 26.16
CA LYS A 511 31.35 -16.31 25.14
C LYS A 511 32.41 -17.23 25.79
N LYS A 512 33.06 -16.80 26.88
CA LYS A 512 34.02 -17.64 27.64
C LYS A 512 33.32 -18.87 28.26
N LYS A 513 32.13 -18.72 28.87
CA LYS A 513 31.31 -19.85 29.39
C LYS A 513 30.89 -20.82 28.27
N LYS A 514 30.44 -20.33 27.10
CA LYS A 514 30.12 -21.16 25.93
C LYS A 514 31.35 -21.92 25.39
N LYS A 515 32.53 -21.27 25.30
CA LYS A 515 33.80 -21.93 24.92
C LYS A 515 34.21 -23.01 25.93
N LYS A 516 34.10 -22.77 27.25
CA LYS A 516 34.34 -23.78 28.29
C LYS A 516 33.36 -24.96 28.20
N LYS A 517 32.05 -24.72 27.99
CA LYS A 517 31.04 -25.79 27.77
C LYS A 517 31.34 -26.60 26.51
N LYS A 518 31.71 -25.97 25.37
CA LYS A 518 32.15 -26.67 24.14
C LYS A 518 33.39 -27.55 24.37
N LYS A 519 34.41 -27.05 25.09
CA LYS A 519 35.61 -27.84 25.46
C LYS A 519 35.25 -29.05 26.35
N LYS A 520 34.38 -28.90 27.36
CA LYS A 520 33.89 -30.01 28.20
C LYS A 520 33.11 -31.05 27.38
N LYS A 521 32.22 -30.64 26.46
CA LYS A 521 31.50 -31.55 25.55
C LYS A 521 32.46 -32.33 24.63
N LYS A 522 33.48 -31.67 24.05
CA LYS A 522 34.52 -32.34 23.24
C LYS A 522 35.32 -33.37 24.05
N LYS A 523 35.71 -33.07 25.31
CA LYS A 523 36.39 -34.03 26.21
C LYS A 523 35.49 -35.24 26.54
N LYS A 524 34.20 -35.05 26.82
CA LYS A 524 33.24 -36.16 27.04
C LYS A 524 33.08 -37.03 25.79
N LYS A 525 32.96 -36.45 24.59
CA LYS A 525 32.91 -37.20 23.31
C LYS A 525 34.18 -38.02 23.09
N LYS A 526 35.38 -37.46 23.34
CA LYS A 526 36.65 -38.21 23.25
C LYS A 526 36.72 -39.38 24.24
N LYS A 527 36.25 -39.20 25.49
CA LYS A 527 36.18 -40.30 26.49
C LYS A 527 35.19 -41.40 26.06
N LYS A 528 34.02 -41.04 25.53
CA LYS A 528 33.05 -42.02 24.98
C LYS A 528 33.64 -42.78 23.78
N LYS A 529 34.33 -42.10 22.86
CA LYS A 529 35.02 -42.74 21.72
C LYS A 529 36.11 -43.71 22.18
N LYS A 530 36.91 -43.35 23.20
CA LYS A 530 37.91 -44.26 23.79
C LYS A 530 37.26 -45.49 24.45
N LYS A 531 36.16 -45.32 25.19
CA LYS A 531 35.39 -46.45 25.76
C LYS A 531 34.81 -47.36 24.67
N PHE A 532 34.27 -46.79 23.60
CA PHE A 532 33.73 -47.54 22.46
C PHE A 532 34.82 -48.35 21.73
N ILE A 533 35.98 -47.74 21.46
CA ILE A 533 37.13 -48.44 20.86
C ILE A 533 37.64 -49.56 21.77
N LYS A 534 37.68 -49.35 23.10
CA LYS A 534 38.04 -50.40 24.06
C LYS A 534 37.04 -51.57 24.02
N ARG A 535 35.73 -51.29 23.91
CA ARG A 535 34.67 -52.30 23.78
C ARG A 535 34.77 -53.10 22.48
N LEU A 536 35.08 -52.44 21.35
CA LEU A 536 35.33 -53.09 20.06
C LEU A 536 36.57 -53.99 20.07
N LYS A 537 37.64 -53.59 20.77
CA LYS A 537 38.84 -54.43 20.94
C LYS A 537 38.54 -55.68 21.79
N ASN A 538 37.74 -55.54 22.85
CA ASN A 538 37.31 -56.70 23.65
C ASN A 538 36.38 -57.63 22.86
N LEU A 539 35.50 -57.12 22.01
CA LEU A 539 34.62 -57.95 21.15
C LEU A 539 35.42 -58.73 20.08
N LYS A 540 36.51 -58.16 19.55
CA LYS A 540 37.42 -58.90 18.64
C LYS A 540 38.24 -59.99 19.35
N GLN A 541 38.48 -59.87 20.65
CA GLN A 541 39.15 -60.91 21.46
C GLN A 541 38.22 -62.09 21.81
N VAL A 542 36.89 -61.88 21.82
CA VAL A 542 35.90 -62.92 22.13
C VAL A 542 35.42 -63.69 20.87
N GLY A 543 35.75 -63.20 19.66
CA GLY A 543 35.36 -63.82 18.38
C GLY A 543 36.35 -64.84 17.80
N LEU A 544 37.49 -65.10 18.47
CA LEU A 544 38.46 -66.14 18.08
C LEU A 544 38.40 -67.28 19.09
N GLY A 545 37.42 -68.17 18.94
CA GLY A 545 37.37 -69.38 19.76
C GLY A 545 35.96 -69.93 19.96
N ARG A 546 35.37 -70.51 18.90
CA ARG A 546 34.56 -71.73 19.02
C ARG A 546 34.27 -72.30 17.63
N LYS A 547 35.01 -73.36 17.31
CA LYS A 547 34.75 -74.29 16.22
C LYS A 547 33.77 -75.37 16.73
N VAL A 548 32.81 -75.73 15.86
CA VAL A 548 32.16 -77.05 15.71
C VAL A 548 31.08 -77.45 16.74
N ARG A 549 29.81 -77.61 16.30
CA ARG A 549 29.22 -78.91 15.90
C ARG A 549 27.81 -78.76 15.29
N SER A 550 27.54 -79.64 14.33
CA SER A 550 26.36 -79.78 13.46
C SER A 550 25.13 -80.41 14.14
N ARG A 551 23.92 -79.98 13.74
CA ARG A 551 22.78 -80.80 13.22
C ARG A 551 21.44 -80.02 13.31
N GLY A 552 20.61 -80.13 12.27
CA GLY A 552 19.15 -79.92 12.35
C GLY A 552 18.57 -78.73 11.54
N GLN A 553 17.88 -79.05 10.44
CA GLN A 553 17.07 -78.22 9.52
C GLN A 553 15.70 -77.79 10.14
N PRO A 554 14.74 -77.13 9.42
CA PRO A 554 14.65 -75.70 9.08
C PRO A 554 13.30 -75.04 9.52
N GLY A 555 13.16 -73.71 9.47
CA GLY A 555 11.86 -73.08 9.79
C GLY A 555 11.73 -71.58 9.52
N ARG A 556 11.22 -71.27 8.32
CA ARG A 556 10.27 -70.20 7.91
C ARG A 556 10.38 -68.74 8.44
N HIS A 557 10.37 -67.83 7.43
CA HIS A 557 9.59 -66.58 7.29
C HIS A 557 9.67 -65.52 8.42
N SER A 558 9.67 -64.21 8.18
CA SER A 558 9.32 -63.38 7.02
C SER A 558 9.86 -61.97 7.28
N ASP A 559 10.30 -61.32 6.19
CA ASP A 559 10.02 -59.93 5.79
C ASP A 559 9.54 -58.93 6.86
N PHE A 560 10.18 -57.76 6.95
CA PHE A 560 9.76 -56.63 6.10
C PHE A 560 10.74 -55.44 6.24
N LEU A 561 11.22 -55.01 5.08
CA LEU A 561 11.96 -53.79 4.80
C LEU A 561 11.03 -52.56 4.85
N ALA A 562 11.66 -51.42 5.18
CA ALA A 562 11.35 -50.10 4.63
C ALA A 562 10.00 -49.48 5.08
N ARG A 563 9.81 -48.16 5.18
CA ARG A 563 10.42 -47.04 4.45
C ARG A 563 9.94 -45.73 5.08
N ALA A 564 10.65 -44.67 4.72
CA ALA A 564 10.15 -43.32 4.48
C ALA A 564 9.65 -42.51 5.70
N SER A 565 10.37 -41.46 6.06
CA SER A 565 10.16 -40.09 5.54
C SER A 565 8.87 -39.46 6.06
N TYR A 566 9.02 -38.57 7.03
CA TYR A 566 8.69 -37.13 6.92
C TYR A 566 9.60 -36.35 7.87
#